data_AF-A0A929RPS9-F1
#
_entry.id   AF-A0A929RPS9-F1
#
_cell.length_a   1.000
_cell.length_b   1.000
_cell.length_c   1.000
_cell.angle_alpha   90.00
_cell.angle_beta   90.00
_cell.angle_gamma   90.00
#
_symmetry.space_group_name_H-M   'P 1'
#
loop_
_entity.id
_entity.type
_entity.pdbx_description
1 polymer ?
#
loop_
_entity_poly.entity_id
_entity_poly.type
_entity_poly.pdbx_seq_one_letter_code
_entity_poly.pdbx_strand_id
1 'polypeptide(L)'
;MGTINDQGIWNYSDSDIVQSWPVFMNLGFNSVSDVVKGLQKGRVIIANNASDYDTKLAAIRKASAGQFDVLIYRKDTGEFLVNTNGQLTKVSGGDIEVDYVNDNRAFGTWYRYGVNGANAQISQNIMLPKKGVWLITPHITISNDSTAGAVNANIDLFCSVAGAPHKNIGAMNTYNQPSCFLFTGSPIPYYANT
;
A
#
# COMPACT_ATOMS: atom_id res chain seq x y z
N MET A 1 18.15 -35.06 34.13
CA MET A 1 16.89 -35.68 33.67
C MET A 1 16.04 -34.58 33.08
N GLY A 2 15.67 -34.70 31.81
CA GLY A 2 14.93 -33.67 31.08
C GLY A 2 13.59 -33.30 31.70
N THR A 3 13.07 -32.13 31.36
CA THR A 3 11.75 -31.64 31.82
C THR A 3 10.75 -31.71 30.67
N ILE A 4 9.52 -32.15 30.95
CA ILE A 4 8.44 -32.19 29.97
C ILE A 4 7.86 -30.78 29.82
N ASN A 5 7.74 -30.28 28.58
CA ASN A 5 7.05 -29.02 28.30
C ASN A 5 5.52 -29.21 28.23
N ASP A 6 4.76 -28.11 28.15
CA ASP A 6 3.28 -28.12 28.12
C ASP A 6 2.65 -28.85 26.90
N GLN A 7 3.48 -29.39 26.01
CA GLN A 7 3.09 -30.16 24.83
C GLN A 7 3.40 -31.66 24.99
N GLY A 8 3.90 -32.09 26.16
CA GLY A 8 4.29 -33.47 26.41
C GLY A 8 5.66 -33.85 25.82
N ILE A 9 6.46 -32.87 25.41
CA ILE A 9 7.76 -33.08 24.76
C ILE A 9 8.88 -32.90 25.80
N TRP A 10 9.78 -33.86 25.88
CA TRP A 10 10.91 -33.83 26.81
C TRP A 10 12.02 -32.90 26.29
N ASN A 11 12.32 -31.84 27.05
CA ASN A 11 13.49 -30.98 26.85
C ASN A 11 14.69 -31.55 27.62
N TYR A 12 15.78 -31.83 26.91
CA TYR A 12 17.06 -32.28 27.49
C TYR A 12 18.11 -31.18 27.30
N SER A 13 19.07 -31.10 28.24
CA SER A 13 20.22 -30.20 28.15
C SER A 13 21.47 -30.97 27.73
N ASP A 14 22.50 -30.26 27.27
CA ASP A 14 23.80 -30.85 26.86
C ASP A 14 24.53 -31.63 27.99
N SER A 15 24.02 -31.56 29.22
CA SER A 15 24.53 -32.31 30.38
C SER A 15 23.82 -33.65 30.64
N ASP A 16 22.78 -34.01 29.87
CA ASP A 16 22.02 -35.24 30.08
C ASP A 16 22.73 -36.46 29.46
N ILE A 17 23.18 -37.40 30.30
CA ILE A 17 23.89 -38.62 29.90
C ILE A 17 22.88 -39.70 29.46
N VAL A 18 23.06 -40.25 28.25
CA VAL A 18 22.22 -41.33 27.71
C VAL A 18 22.55 -42.65 28.39
N GLN A 19 21.69 -43.12 29.30
CA GLN A 19 21.93 -44.35 30.08
C GLN A 19 21.06 -45.55 29.68
N SER A 20 20.16 -45.44 28.70
CA SER A 20 19.34 -46.57 28.24
C SER A 20 18.78 -46.39 26.83
N TRP A 21 18.47 -47.52 26.17
CA TRP A 21 17.88 -47.56 24.82
C TRP A 21 16.57 -46.73 24.68
N PRO A 22 15.65 -46.72 25.67
CA PRO A 22 14.49 -45.82 25.63
C PRO A 22 14.85 -44.33 25.59
N VAL A 23 15.91 -43.89 26.28
CA VAL A 23 16.37 -42.49 26.27
C VAL A 23 16.97 -42.13 24.91
N PHE A 24 17.73 -43.04 24.29
CA PHE A 24 18.29 -42.86 22.95
C PHE A 24 17.20 -42.73 21.87
N MET A 25 16.17 -43.59 21.91
CA MET A 25 15.02 -43.49 21.01
C MET A 25 14.26 -42.17 21.20
N ASN A 26 14.12 -41.70 22.43
CA ASN A 26 13.48 -40.41 22.73
C ASN A 26 14.27 -39.22 22.18
N LEU A 27 15.61 -39.26 22.23
CA LEU A 27 16.47 -38.23 21.64
C LEU A 27 16.32 -38.18 20.11
N GLY A 28 16.21 -39.33 19.45
CA GLY A 28 15.92 -39.41 18.02
C GLY A 28 14.60 -38.74 17.64
N PHE A 29 13.51 -39.04 18.36
CA PHE A 29 12.21 -38.40 18.15
C PHE A 29 12.19 -36.90 18.51
N ASN A 30 12.98 -36.48 19.50
CA ASN A 30 13.12 -35.06 19.85
C ASN A 30 13.90 -34.26 18.80
N SER A 31 14.90 -34.85 18.11
CA SER A 31 15.57 -34.18 16.99
C SER A 31 14.58 -33.81 15.86
N VAL A 32 13.60 -34.67 15.60
CA VAL A 32 12.50 -34.42 14.65
C VAL A 32 11.56 -33.34 15.20
N SER A 33 11.29 -33.36 16.52
CA SER A 33 10.49 -32.33 17.18
C SER A 33 11.09 -30.93 17.04
N ASP A 34 12.40 -30.77 17.20
CA ASP A 34 13.07 -29.47 17.07
C ASP A 34 13.12 -28.97 15.62
N VAL A 35 13.27 -29.88 14.64
CA VAL A 35 13.08 -29.54 13.21
C VAL A 35 11.64 -29.07 12.97
N VAL A 36 10.64 -29.74 13.56
CA VAL A 36 9.23 -29.32 13.46
C VAL A 36 8.98 -27.97 14.13
N LYS A 37 9.63 -27.65 15.26
CA LYS A 37 9.60 -26.31 15.87
C LYS A 37 10.27 -25.26 14.99
N GLY A 38 11.38 -25.60 14.34
CA GLY A 38 12.05 -24.73 13.35
C GLY A 38 11.14 -24.39 12.16
N LEU A 39 10.41 -25.40 11.65
CA LEU A 39 9.40 -25.23 10.60
C LEU A 39 8.19 -24.37 11.03
N GLN A 40 8.02 -24.05 12.33
CA GLN A 40 6.96 -23.14 12.79
C GLN A 40 7.29 -21.67 12.50
N LYS A 41 8.56 -21.30 12.41
CA LYS A 41 9.00 -19.94 12.05
C LYS A 41 8.90 -19.78 10.54
N GLY A 42 8.02 -18.89 10.05
CA GLY A 42 7.84 -18.64 8.62
C GLY A 42 6.73 -19.46 7.94
N ARG A 43 5.78 -20.01 8.70
CA ARG A 43 4.62 -20.72 8.11
C ARG A 43 3.68 -19.75 7.41
N VAL A 44 3.11 -20.21 6.29
CA VAL A 44 1.97 -19.57 5.62
C VAL A 44 0.69 -20.27 6.07
N ILE A 45 -0.23 -19.52 6.67
CA ILE A 45 -1.56 -19.96 7.06
C ILE A 45 -2.53 -19.56 5.95
N ILE A 46 -3.28 -20.52 5.43
CA ILE A 46 -4.39 -20.22 4.53
C ILE A 46 -5.68 -20.38 5.34
N ALA A 47 -6.42 -19.29 5.52
CA ALA A 47 -7.66 -19.23 6.28
C ALA A 47 -8.84 -18.94 5.35
N ASN A 48 -9.98 -19.60 5.59
CA ASN A 48 -11.19 -19.37 4.82
C ASN A 48 -11.91 -18.08 5.22
N ASN A 49 -11.83 -17.69 6.50
CA ASN A 49 -12.44 -16.48 7.06
C ASN A 49 -11.77 -16.08 8.39
N ALA A 50 -12.24 -15.00 9.03
CA ALA A 50 -11.71 -14.51 10.30
C ALA A 50 -11.72 -15.56 11.43
N SER A 51 -12.81 -16.34 11.57
CA SER A 51 -12.94 -17.35 12.62
C SER A 51 -11.97 -18.52 12.42
N ASP A 52 -11.81 -18.98 11.18
CA ASP A 52 -10.83 -20.02 10.82
C ASP A 52 -9.39 -19.52 11.02
N TYR A 53 -9.14 -18.26 10.72
CA TYR A 53 -7.87 -17.60 11.02
C TYR A 53 -7.58 -17.60 12.53
N ASP A 54 -8.49 -17.13 13.37
CA ASP A 54 -8.30 -17.04 14.82
C ASP A 54 -8.04 -18.43 15.44
N THR A 55 -8.77 -19.44 14.97
CA THR A 55 -8.61 -20.83 15.40
C THR A 55 -7.21 -21.36 15.05
N LYS A 56 -6.75 -21.13 13.81
CA LYS A 56 -5.42 -21.54 13.35
C LYS A 56 -4.30 -20.79 14.06
N LEU A 57 -4.50 -19.50 14.33
CA LEU A 57 -3.54 -18.68 15.05
C LEU A 57 -3.41 -19.10 16.53
N ALA A 58 -4.53 -19.41 17.19
CA ALA A 58 -4.52 -19.88 18.57
C ALA A 58 -3.73 -21.20 18.72
N ALA A 59 -3.87 -22.13 17.76
CA ALA A 59 -3.09 -23.35 17.73
C ALA A 59 -1.58 -23.07 17.60
N ILE A 60 -1.19 -22.10 16.77
CA ILE A 60 0.21 -21.71 16.59
C ILE A 60 0.77 -20.99 17.82
N ARG A 61 0.00 -20.09 18.44
CA ARG A 61 0.37 -19.42 19.69
C ARG A 61 0.69 -20.44 20.79
N LYS A 62 -0.15 -21.46 20.93
CA LYS A 62 0.09 -22.58 21.86
C LYS A 62 1.30 -23.43 21.45
N ALA A 63 1.52 -23.60 20.15
CA ALA A 63 2.64 -24.38 19.62
C ALA A 63 4.01 -23.71 19.87
N SER A 64 4.03 -22.38 19.85
CA SER A 64 5.24 -21.55 19.76
C SER A 64 5.66 -20.87 21.07
N ALA A 65 5.02 -21.23 22.19
CA ALA A 65 5.23 -20.59 23.51
C ALA A 65 5.13 -19.04 23.45
N GLY A 66 4.27 -18.51 22.56
CA GLY A 66 4.05 -17.08 22.40
C GLY A 66 4.96 -16.35 21.42
N GLN A 67 6.01 -16.99 20.87
CA GLN A 67 6.90 -16.37 19.88
C GLN A 67 6.75 -16.97 18.48
N PHE A 68 6.11 -16.25 17.57
CA PHE A 68 5.88 -16.75 16.21
C PHE A 68 5.80 -15.60 15.20
N ASP A 69 6.29 -15.90 14.00
CA ASP A 69 6.16 -15.09 12.79
C ASP A 69 5.48 -15.92 11.72
N VAL A 70 4.27 -15.51 11.34
CA VAL A 70 3.46 -16.22 10.34
C VAL A 70 2.87 -15.27 9.31
N LEU A 71 2.90 -15.69 8.05
CA LEU A 71 2.15 -15.06 6.97
C LEU A 71 0.78 -15.72 6.89
N ILE A 72 -0.26 -14.95 6.62
CA ILE A 72 -1.65 -15.40 6.66
C ILE A 72 -2.33 -14.90 5.40
N TYR A 73 -2.89 -15.82 4.63
CA TYR A 73 -3.73 -15.52 3.49
C TYR A 73 -5.19 -15.79 3.86
N ARG A 74 -6.02 -14.75 3.82
CA ARG A 74 -7.47 -14.85 4.00
C ARG A 74 -8.15 -15.01 2.65
N LYS A 75 -8.82 -16.14 2.43
CA LYS A 75 -9.51 -16.42 1.16
C LYS A 75 -10.77 -15.58 0.96
N ASP A 76 -11.46 -15.22 2.03
CA ASP A 76 -12.68 -14.42 1.97
C ASP A 76 -12.43 -12.98 1.54
N THR A 77 -11.34 -12.38 2.02
CA THR A 77 -10.96 -11.00 1.69
C THR A 77 -9.84 -10.92 0.66
N GLY A 78 -9.16 -12.02 0.34
CA GLY A 78 -7.98 -12.02 -0.52
C GLY A 78 -6.77 -11.30 0.10
N GLU A 79 -6.75 -11.12 1.42
CA GLU A 79 -5.71 -10.35 2.12
C GLU A 79 -4.55 -11.22 2.56
N PHE A 80 -3.34 -10.67 2.43
CA PHE A 80 -2.14 -11.15 3.11
C PHE A 80 -1.88 -10.33 4.36
N LEU A 81 -1.75 -11.02 5.49
CA LEU A 81 -1.47 -10.44 6.80
C LEU A 81 -0.22 -11.11 7.36
N VAL A 82 0.62 -10.36 8.05
CA VAL A 82 1.72 -10.89 8.86
C VAL A 82 1.33 -10.77 10.32
N ASN A 83 1.48 -11.86 11.07
CA ASN A 83 1.34 -11.84 12.52
C ASN A 83 2.69 -12.14 13.16
N THR A 84 3.26 -11.11 13.79
CA THR A 84 4.52 -11.18 14.53
C THR A 84 4.22 -11.02 16.00
N ASN A 85 4.36 -12.10 16.77
CA ASN A 85 4.14 -12.13 18.23
C ASN A 85 2.79 -11.51 18.67
N GLY A 86 1.74 -11.72 17.89
CA GLY A 86 0.39 -11.22 18.17
C GLY A 86 0.04 -9.92 17.46
N GLN A 87 1.01 -9.16 16.95
CA GLN A 87 0.77 -7.96 16.16
C GLN A 87 0.40 -8.33 14.72
N LEU A 88 -0.84 -8.05 14.33
CA LEU A 88 -1.34 -8.33 12.99
C LEU A 88 -1.18 -7.11 12.10
N THR A 89 -0.45 -7.24 11.00
CA THR A 89 -0.21 -6.19 10.01
C THR A 89 -0.65 -6.66 8.64
N LYS A 90 -1.46 -5.87 7.92
CA LYS A 90 -1.81 -6.16 6.52
C LYS A 90 -0.64 -5.82 5.60
N VAL A 91 -0.26 -6.75 4.73
CA VAL A 91 0.86 -6.61 3.79
C VAL A 91 0.37 -6.34 2.37
N SER A 92 -0.65 -7.05 1.91
CA SER A 92 -1.19 -6.88 0.55
C SER A 92 -2.60 -7.47 0.40
N GLY A 93 -3.24 -7.25 -0.74
CA GLY A 93 -4.56 -7.80 -1.06
C GLY A 93 -5.73 -7.07 -0.41
N GLY A 94 -6.93 -7.65 -0.51
CA GLY A 94 -8.18 -6.96 -0.18
C GLY A 94 -8.76 -6.16 -1.36
N ASP A 95 -9.93 -5.57 -1.11
CA ASP A 95 -10.54 -4.64 -2.05
C ASP A 95 -9.63 -3.42 -2.27
N ILE A 96 -9.65 -2.89 -3.50
CA ILE A 96 -8.99 -1.62 -3.80
C ILE A 96 -9.73 -0.54 -3.02
N GLU A 97 -9.04 0.04 -2.05
CA GLU A 97 -9.59 1.13 -1.27
C GLU A 97 -9.55 2.43 -2.10
N VAL A 98 -10.66 2.74 -2.77
CA VAL A 98 -10.79 3.94 -3.62
C VAL A 98 -11.19 5.12 -2.76
N ASP A 99 -10.40 6.19 -2.82
CA ASP A 99 -10.82 7.51 -2.36
C ASP A 99 -10.79 8.50 -3.51
N TYR A 100 -11.54 9.59 -3.36
CA TYR A 100 -11.44 10.74 -4.24
C TYR A 100 -11.31 12.00 -3.40
N VAL A 101 -10.50 12.94 -3.89
CA VAL A 101 -10.40 14.29 -3.35
C VAL A 101 -10.76 15.24 -4.47
N ASN A 102 -11.72 16.12 -4.21
CA ASN A 102 -12.05 17.23 -5.10
C ASN A 102 -11.67 18.53 -4.38
N ASP A 103 -10.73 19.27 -4.96
CA ASP A 103 -10.39 20.61 -4.49
C ASP A 103 -10.78 21.65 -5.54
N ASN A 104 -11.93 22.29 -5.30
CA ASN A 104 -12.45 23.41 -6.10
C ASN A 104 -12.16 24.78 -5.46
N ARG A 105 -11.36 24.85 -4.38
CA ARG A 105 -11.15 26.09 -3.61
C ARG A 105 -10.42 27.16 -4.43
N ALA A 106 -9.71 26.75 -5.47
CA ALA A 106 -9.05 27.64 -6.41
C ALA A 106 -9.80 27.71 -7.75
N PHE A 107 -10.97 28.36 -7.75
CA PHE A 107 -11.57 28.83 -9.00
C PHE A 107 -10.83 30.09 -9.44
N GLY A 108 -9.92 29.94 -10.40
CA GLY A 108 -9.22 31.06 -11.03
C GLY A 108 -9.52 31.08 -12.51
N THR A 109 -10.00 32.21 -13.03
CA THR A 109 -9.99 32.46 -14.47
C THR A 109 -8.58 32.89 -14.86
N TRP A 110 -7.97 32.17 -15.81
CA TRP A 110 -6.64 32.48 -16.31
C TRP A 110 -6.70 33.23 -17.64
N TYR A 111 -5.82 34.24 -17.79
CA TYR A 111 -5.79 35.17 -18.91
C TYR A 111 -4.39 35.21 -19.55
N ARG A 112 -4.28 34.70 -20.78
CA ARG A 112 -3.01 34.36 -21.44
C ARG A 112 -2.13 35.55 -21.86
N TYR A 113 -2.71 36.74 -22.10
CA TYR A 113 -2.00 37.78 -22.84
C TYR A 113 -1.90 39.13 -22.12
N GLY A 114 -2.99 39.60 -21.50
CA GLY A 114 -2.99 40.92 -20.87
C GLY A 114 -2.56 40.91 -19.41
N VAL A 115 -2.88 39.83 -18.68
CA VAL A 115 -2.88 39.85 -17.21
C VAL A 115 -1.86 38.90 -16.60
N ASN A 116 -1.79 37.63 -17.04
CA ASN A 116 -0.90 36.64 -16.40
C ASN A 116 0.35 36.29 -17.24
N GLY A 117 0.27 36.45 -18.57
CA GLY A 117 1.38 36.15 -19.49
C GLY A 117 1.65 34.66 -19.69
N ALA A 118 2.59 34.32 -20.57
CA ALA A 118 2.83 32.96 -21.07
C ALA A 118 3.41 31.96 -20.05
N ASN A 119 4.02 32.43 -18.96
CA ASN A 119 4.68 31.59 -17.94
C ASN A 119 3.88 31.51 -16.63
N ALA A 120 2.61 31.89 -16.65
CA ALA A 120 1.78 31.88 -15.48
C ALA A 120 1.59 30.46 -14.92
N GLN A 121 1.67 30.35 -13.60
CA GLN A 121 1.54 29.08 -12.88
C GLN A 121 0.48 29.21 -11.81
N ILE A 122 -0.36 28.17 -11.69
CA ILE A 122 -1.30 28.01 -10.58
C ILE A 122 -0.70 26.93 -9.67
N SER A 123 -0.47 27.29 -8.41
CA SER A 123 0.05 26.37 -7.40
C SER A 123 -0.98 26.20 -6.29
N GLN A 124 -1.27 24.95 -5.92
CA GLN A 124 -2.24 24.60 -4.90
C GLN A 124 -1.73 23.44 -4.05
N ASN A 125 -2.13 23.44 -2.79
CA ASN A 125 -1.87 22.34 -1.87
C ASN A 125 -3.12 21.47 -1.78
N ILE A 126 -3.00 20.20 -2.17
CA ILE A 126 -4.04 19.19 -1.96
C ILE A 126 -3.65 18.29 -0.79
N MET A 127 -4.62 17.90 0.02
CA MET A 127 -4.42 16.94 1.10
C MET A 127 -4.94 15.58 0.67
N LEU A 128 -4.07 14.57 0.73
CA LEU A 128 -4.43 13.19 0.42
C LEU A 128 -4.70 12.46 1.75
N PRO A 129 -5.87 11.83 1.94
CA PRO A 129 -6.29 11.28 3.23
C PRO A 129 -5.48 10.04 3.65
N LYS A 130 -4.83 9.36 2.69
CA LYS A 130 -4.09 8.13 2.92
C LYS A 130 -2.94 7.94 1.95
N LYS A 131 -2.01 7.09 2.36
CA LYS A 131 -0.89 6.62 1.55
C LYS A 131 -1.40 5.74 0.42
N GLY A 132 -0.80 5.86 -0.76
CA GLY A 132 -1.21 5.07 -1.93
C GLY A 132 -0.86 5.72 -3.26
N VAL A 133 -1.24 5.06 -4.35
CA VAL A 133 -1.13 5.62 -5.70
C VAL A 133 -2.37 6.46 -5.98
N TRP A 134 -2.15 7.73 -6.29
CA TRP A 134 -3.16 8.70 -6.66
C TRP A 134 -2.99 9.12 -8.12
N LEU A 135 -4.10 9.23 -8.83
CA LEU A 135 -4.14 9.79 -10.18
C LEU A 135 -4.65 11.22 -10.07
N ILE A 136 -3.76 12.19 -10.28
CA ILE A 136 -4.10 13.62 -10.16
C ILE A 136 -4.45 14.15 -11.54
N THR A 137 -5.71 14.55 -11.71
CA THR A 137 -6.23 15.11 -12.95
C THR A 137 -6.52 16.60 -12.77
N PRO A 138 -5.73 17.50 -13.38
CA PRO A 138 -6.00 18.92 -13.31
C PRO A 138 -7.12 19.30 -14.28
N HIS A 139 -8.00 20.19 -13.81
CA HIS A 139 -9.04 20.83 -14.60
C HIS A 139 -8.84 22.34 -14.56
N ILE A 140 -8.89 23.00 -15.71
CA ILE A 140 -8.73 24.46 -15.80
C ILE A 140 -9.68 25.03 -16.85
N THR A 141 -10.29 26.17 -16.52
CA THR A 141 -11.05 26.96 -17.49
C THR A 141 -10.15 28.07 -18.02
N ILE A 142 -9.95 28.09 -19.33
CA ILE A 142 -9.13 29.08 -20.01
C ILE A 142 -10.04 30.12 -20.66
N SER A 143 -9.74 31.39 -20.42
CA SER A 143 -10.40 32.51 -21.09
C SER A 143 -9.46 33.14 -22.11
N ASN A 144 -10.02 33.49 -23.25
CA ASN A 144 -9.32 34.14 -24.32
C ASN A 144 -9.46 35.67 -24.14
N ASP A 145 -8.35 36.37 -23.92
CA ASP A 145 -8.31 37.83 -23.78
C ASP A 145 -8.59 38.49 -25.15
N SER A 146 -9.88 38.68 -25.46
CA SER A 146 -10.41 39.37 -26.65
C SER A 146 -10.26 38.63 -28.00
N THR A 147 -11.26 38.82 -28.87
CA THR A 147 -11.38 38.19 -30.19
C THR A 147 -10.18 38.44 -31.12
N ALA A 148 -9.41 39.51 -30.91
CA ALA A 148 -8.33 39.90 -31.83
C ALA A 148 -7.00 39.16 -31.59
N GLY A 149 -6.73 38.68 -30.36
CA GLY A 149 -5.50 37.94 -30.00
C GLY A 149 -5.74 36.47 -29.65
N ALA A 150 -7.01 36.04 -29.59
CA ALA A 150 -7.45 34.73 -29.15
C ALA A 150 -7.54 33.67 -30.24
N VAL A 151 -7.70 34.08 -31.50
CA VAL A 151 -7.86 33.17 -32.64
C VAL A 151 -6.48 32.77 -33.12
N ASN A 152 -6.24 31.46 -33.31
CA ASN A 152 -4.98 30.91 -33.87
C ASN A 152 -3.79 30.83 -32.88
N ALA A 153 -4.01 30.26 -31.69
CA ALA A 153 -2.93 29.95 -30.75
C ALA A 153 -2.99 28.50 -30.24
N ASN A 154 -1.84 27.84 -30.15
CA ASN A 154 -1.71 26.56 -29.46
C ASN A 154 -1.40 26.82 -27.97
N ILE A 155 -2.13 26.17 -27.07
CA ILE A 155 -1.94 26.23 -25.62
C ILE A 155 -1.42 24.86 -25.18
N ASP A 156 -0.14 24.79 -24.82
CA ASP A 156 0.40 23.60 -24.16
C ASP A 156 0.24 23.76 -22.65
N LEU A 157 -0.40 22.79 -22.02
CA LEU A 157 -0.59 22.77 -20.58
C LEU A 157 0.38 21.81 -19.93
N PHE A 158 1.05 22.30 -18.90
CA PHE A 158 1.99 21.53 -18.12
C PHE A 158 1.59 21.52 -16.66
N CYS A 159 1.75 20.37 -16.01
CA CYS A 159 1.48 20.22 -14.58
C CYS A 159 2.65 19.53 -13.89
N SER A 160 2.90 19.97 -12.65
CA SER A 160 3.85 19.38 -11.72
C SER A 160 3.11 19.00 -10.45
N VAL A 161 3.46 17.84 -9.90
CA VAL A 161 2.98 17.37 -8.60
C VAL A 161 4.19 17.24 -7.68
N ALA A 162 4.08 17.75 -6.46
CA ALA A 162 5.11 17.64 -5.41
C ALA A 162 6.51 18.11 -5.85
N GLY A 163 6.58 19.17 -6.66
CA GLY A 163 7.86 19.75 -7.12
C GLY A 163 8.58 18.94 -8.19
N ALA A 164 7.95 17.91 -8.77
CA ALA A 164 8.49 17.16 -9.90
C ALA A 164 8.63 18.05 -11.16
N PRO A 165 9.40 17.64 -12.18
CA PRO A 165 9.42 18.32 -13.46
C PRO A 165 8.02 18.44 -14.06
N HIS A 166 7.74 19.59 -14.67
CA HIS A 166 6.51 19.85 -15.39
C HIS A 166 6.33 18.86 -16.54
N LYS A 167 5.22 18.12 -16.53
CA LYS A 167 4.84 17.18 -17.61
C LYS A 167 3.76 17.82 -18.46
N ASN A 168 3.87 17.66 -19.79
CA ASN A 168 2.78 18.05 -20.69
C ASN A 168 1.57 17.15 -20.41
N ILE A 169 0.44 17.75 -20.05
CA ILE A 169 -0.82 17.07 -19.74
C ILE A 169 -1.84 17.18 -20.86
N GLY A 170 -1.49 17.89 -21.94
CA GLY A 170 -2.24 18.03 -23.16
C GLY A 170 -2.06 19.41 -23.76
N ALA A 171 -2.58 19.56 -24.97
CA ALA A 171 -2.58 20.80 -25.70
C ALA A 171 -4.00 21.12 -26.18
N MET A 172 -4.32 22.40 -26.30
CA MET A 172 -5.57 22.86 -26.88
C MET A 172 -5.30 24.00 -27.85
N ASN A 173 -5.97 23.97 -28.99
CA ASN A 173 -5.90 25.05 -29.96
C ASN A 173 -7.14 25.94 -29.90
N THR A 174 -6.95 27.25 -29.95
CA THR A 174 -8.01 28.24 -29.89
C THR A 174 -8.57 28.67 -31.25
N TYR A 175 -8.21 27.98 -32.35
CA TYR A 175 -8.77 28.23 -33.68
C TYR A 175 -10.31 28.34 -33.64
N ASN A 176 -10.84 29.49 -34.05
CA ASN A 176 -12.27 29.78 -34.10
C ASN A 176 -13.02 29.66 -32.75
N GLN A 177 -12.31 29.71 -31.62
CA GLN A 177 -12.91 29.61 -30.29
C GLN A 177 -12.77 30.94 -29.52
N PRO A 178 -13.64 31.93 -29.80
CA PRO A 178 -13.59 33.24 -29.16
C PRO A 178 -14.12 33.24 -27.72
N SER A 179 -14.58 32.10 -27.21
CA SER A 179 -15.16 31.94 -25.86
C SER A 179 -14.20 31.24 -24.91
N CYS A 180 -14.53 31.27 -23.61
CA CYS A 180 -13.88 30.43 -22.62
C CYS A 180 -14.12 28.94 -22.92
N PHE A 181 -13.19 28.10 -22.50
CA PHE A 181 -13.30 26.65 -22.63
C PHE A 181 -12.71 25.94 -21.42
N LEU A 182 -13.26 24.77 -21.10
CA LEU A 182 -12.76 23.88 -20.07
C LEU A 182 -11.73 22.92 -20.68
N PHE A 183 -10.61 22.74 -19.99
CA PHE A 183 -9.62 21.74 -20.30
C PHE A 183 -9.49 20.75 -19.15
N THR A 184 -9.46 19.46 -19.49
CA THR A 184 -9.16 18.36 -18.58
C THR A 184 -7.83 17.76 -19.01
N GLY A 185 -6.85 17.79 -18.11
CA GLY A 185 -5.52 17.24 -18.38
C GLY A 185 -5.47 15.72 -18.31
N SER A 186 -4.41 15.16 -18.88
CA SER A 186 -4.05 13.76 -18.67
C SER A 186 -3.68 13.53 -17.19
N PRO A 187 -4.16 12.44 -16.55
CA PRO A 187 -3.84 12.16 -15.16
C PRO A 187 -2.33 11.97 -14.94
N ILE A 188 -1.80 12.53 -13.86
CA ILE A 188 -0.42 12.32 -13.41
C ILE A 188 -0.43 11.34 -12.23
N PRO A 189 0.23 10.18 -12.33
CA PRO A 189 0.36 9.27 -11.20
C PRO A 189 1.32 9.85 -10.15
N TYR A 190 0.92 9.78 -8.89
CA TYR A 190 1.70 10.19 -7.73
C TYR A 190 1.54 9.17 -6.60
N TYR A 191 2.64 8.74 -5.99
CA TYR A 191 2.58 7.89 -4.81
C TYR A 191 2.71 8.73 -3.54
N ALA A 192 1.62 8.85 -2.79
CA ALA A 192 1.59 9.52 -1.50
C ALA A 192 2.13 8.57 -0.43
N ASN A 193 3.19 8.98 0.25
CA ASN A 193 3.89 8.18 1.26
C ASN A 193 3.64 8.65 2.70
N THR A 194 2.97 9.80 2.88
CA THR A 194 2.59 10.40 4.16
C THR A 194 1.08 10.46 4.28
#